data_AF-A0A9P6R8K1-F1
#
_entry.id   AF-A0A9P6R8K1-F1
#
_cell.length_a   1.000
_cell.length_b   1.000
_cell.length_c   1.000
_cell.angle_alpha   90.00
_cell.angle_beta   90.00
_cell.angle_gamma   90.00
#
_symmetry.space_group_name_H-M   'P 1'
#
loop_
_entity.id
_entity.type
_entity.pdbx_description
1 polymer ?
#
loop_
_entity_poly.entity_id
_entity_poly.type
_entity_poly.pdbx_seq_one_letter_code
_entity_poly.pdbx_strand_id
1 'polypeptide(L)' 'MATAIDIRNPRVEIEFCTGCKWHLRAGWMAQELLLTFGNTIGELALIPGKSATFIVRVNG' A
#
# COMPACT_ATOMS: atom_id res chain seq x y z
N MET A 1 0.69 -3.87 -24.25
CA MET A 1 -0.21 -4.90 -23.70
C MET A 1 -0.07 -4.86 -22.19
N ALA A 2 -1.09 -4.40 -21.47
CA ALA A 2 -1.09 -4.43 -20.01
C ALA A 2 -1.22 -5.89 -19.56
N THR A 3 -0.18 -6.44 -18.97
CA THR A 3 -0.16 -7.79 -18.41
C THR A 3 -1.17 -7.85 -17.27
N ALA A 4 -2.17 -8.72 -17.34
CA ALA A 4 -3.17 -8.86 -16.27
C ALA A 4 -2.50 -9.12 -14.91
N ILE A 5 -3.13 -8.67 -13.83
CA ILE A 5 -2.71 -8.98 -12.45
C ILE A 5 -2.69 -10.50 -12.26
N ASP A 6 -1.59 -11.05 -11.75
CA ASP A 6 -1.39 -12.49 -11.49
C ASP A 6 -1.82 -12.82 -10.05
N ILE A 7 -2.39 -14.00 -9.83
CA ILE A 7 -2.78 -14.50 -8.48
C ILE A 7 -1.58 -14.59 -7.52
N ARG A 8 -0.36 -14.66 -8.06
CA ARG A 8 0.89 -14.76 -7.32
C ARG A 8 1.46 -13.39 -6.95
N ASN A 9 0.90 -12.30 -7.47
CA ASN A 9 1.38 -10.97 -7.15
C ASN A 9 1.16 -10.68 -5.65
N PRO A 10 2.13 -10.06 -4.98
CA PRO A 10 2.06 -9.81 -3.55
C PRO A 10 0.95 -8.83 -3.17
N ARG A 11 0.50 -8.99 -1.93
CA ARG A 11 -0.30 -8.01 -1.21
C ARG A 11 0.62 -7.02 -0.51
N VAL A 12 0.38 -5.74 -0.70
CA VAL A 12 1.07 -4.66 0.02
C VAL A 12 0.14 -4.04 1.05
N GLU A 13 0.65 -3.76 2.24
CA GLU A 13 -0.10 -3.13 3.32
C GLU A 13 0.61 -1.87 3.79
N ILE A 14 -0.13 -0.79 3.98
CA ILE A 14 0.37 0.43 4.65
C ILE A 14 -0.48 0.63 5.90
N GLU A 15 0.07 0.26 7.05
CA GLU A 15 -0.54 0.56 8.35
C GLU A 15 -0.13 1.98 8.79
N PHE A 16 -1.10 2.87 9.00
CA PHE A 16 -0.82 4.28 9.25
C PHE A 16 -1.65 4.89 10.39
N CYS A 17 -1.03 5.79 11.15
CA CYS A 17 -1.66 6.54 12.21
C CYS A 17 -2.73 7.50 11.67
N THR A 18 -4.00 7.25 12.02
CA THR A 18 -5.11 8.15 11.67
C THR A 18 -5.10 9.42 12.50
N GLY A 19 -4.78 9.35 13.80
CA GLY A 19 -4.68 10.51 14.69
C GLY A 19 -3.59 11.53 14.30
N CYS A 20 -2.59 11.09 13.55
CA CYS A 20 -1.47 11.91 13.07
C CYS A 20 -1.80 12.66 11.77
N LYS A 21 -3.02 12.48 11.22
CA LYS A 21 -3.45 13.01 9.93
C LYS A 21 -2.55 12.59 8.75
N TRP A 22 -1.93 11.40 8.83
CA TRP A 22 -1.05 10.87 7.78
C TRP A 22 -1.79 10.22 6.59
N HIS A 23 -3.07 10.54 6.39
CA HIS A 23 -3.91 9.93 5.35
C HIS A 23 -3.37 10.26 3.97
N LEU A 24 -3.01 11.52 3.73
CA LEU A 24 -2.44 11.97 2.46
C LEU A 24 -1.07 11.35 2.21
N ARG A 25 -0.23 11.18 3.25
CA ARG A 25 1.06 10.48 3.14
C ARG A 25 0.87 9.02 2.75
N ALA A 26 -0.08 8.32 3.39
CA ALA A 26 -0.38 6.93 3.09
C ALA A 26 -0.95 6.77 1.67
N GLY A 27 -1.87 7.65 1.26
CA GLY A 27 -2.42 7.68 -0.09
C GLY A 27 -1.39 8.00 -1.17
N TRP A 28 -0.50 8.97 -0.92
CA TRP A 28 0.61 9.29 -1.83
C TRP A 28 1.54 8.08 -1.99
N MET A 29 1.97 7.47 -0.88
CA MET A 29 2.83 6.28 -0.94
C MET A 29 2.16 5.13 -1.70
N ALA A 30 0.85 4.93 -1.51
CA ALA A 30 0.09 3.94 -2.28
C ALA A 30 0.13 4.22 -3.79
N GLN A 31 -0.04 5.48 -4.20
CA GLN A 31 0.03 5.86 -5.61
C GLN A 31 1.43 5.66 -6.18
N GLU A 32 2.48 6.07 -5.46
CA GLU A 32 3.88 5.86 -5.89
C GLU A 32 4.18 4.37 -6.11
N LEU A 33 3.74 3.50 -5.19
CA LEU A 33 3.92 2.06 -5.31
C LEU A 33 3.16 1.49 -6.51
N LEU A 34 1.89 1.86 -6.68
CA LEU A 34 1.08 1.37 -7.80
C LEU A 34 1.59 1.88 -9.15
N LEU A 35 2.09 3.11 -9.23
CA LEU A 35 2.70 3.66 -10.44
C LEU A 35 4.03 2.98 -10.78
N THR A 36 4.87 2.75 -9.77
CA THR A 36 6.21 2.16 -9.97
C THR A 36 6.14 0.68 -10.32
N PHE A 37 5.31 -0.07 -9.59
CA PHE A 37 5.26 -1.53 -9.69
C PHE A 37 4.14 -2.01 -10.62
N GLY A 38 3.18 -1.15 -10.97
CA GLY A 38 2.11 -1.44 -11.91
C GLY A 38 1.43 -2.78 -11.59
N ASN A 39 1.38 -3.65 -12.61
CA ASN A 39 0.70 -4.95 -12.53
C ASN A 39 1.53 -6.03 -11.80
N THR A 40 2.60 -5.68 -11.09
CA THR A 40 3.32 -6.62 -10.22
C THR A 40 2.80 -6.59 -8.78
N ILE A 41 1.97 -5.61 -8.41
CA ILE A 41 1.21 -5.61 -7.14
C ILE A 41 -0.16 -6.23 -7.41
N GLY A 42 -0.56 -7.18 -6.55
CA GLY A 42 -1.88 -7.81 -6.64
C GLY A 42 -2.95 -6.89 -6.09
N GLU A 43 -2.69 -6.40 -4.88
CA GLU A 43 -3.52 -5.42 -4.19
C GLU A 43 -2.70 -4.59 -3.21
N LEU A 44 -3.23 -3.42 -2.85
CA LEU A 44 -2.68 -2.56 -1.81
C LEU A 44 -3.78 -2.18 -0.83
N ALA A 45 -3.51 -2.37 0.46
CA ALA A 45 -4.43 -2.01 1.54
C ALA A 45 -3.89 -0.84 2.39
N LEU A 46 -4.73 0.17 2.60
CA LEU A 46 -4.50 1.21 3.60
C LEU A 46 -5.19 0.81 4.90
N ILE A 47 -4.41 0.57 5.96
CA ILE A 47 -4.89 0.02 7.23
C ILE A 47 -4.76 1.08 8.34
N PRO A 48 -5.85 1.51 8.99
CA PRO A 48 -5.78 2.35 10.18
C PRO A 48 -4.98 1.67 11.30
N GLY A 49 -3.94 2.34 11.77
CA GLY A 49 -3.02 1.87 12.82
C GLY A 49 -3.06 2.70 14.10
N LYS A 50 -2.22 2.32 15.06
CA LYS A 50 -2.04 3.03 16.34
C LYS A 50 -1.30 4.37 16.17
N SER A 51 -1.15 5.10 17.27
CA SER A 51 -0.43 6.38 17.30
C SER A 51 1.00 6.23 16.78
N ALA A 52 1.43 7.18 15.93
CA ALA A 52 2.75 7.23 15.30
C ALA A 52 3.14 6.03 14.41
N THR A 53 2.23 5.10 14.12
CA THR A 53 2.50 3.98 13.22
C THR A 53 2.58 4.44 11.76
N PHE A 54 3.63 4.02 11.04
CA PHE A 54 3.69 4.05 9.58
C PHE A 54 4.55 2.87 9.10
N ILE A 55 3.91 1.72 8.85
CA ILE A 55 4.59 0.46 8.52
C ILE A 55 4.12 0.02 7.14
N VAL A 56 5.08 -0.35 6.28
CA VAL A 56 4.81 -0.96 4.97
C VAL A 56 5.20 -2.44 5.04
N ARG A 57 4.27 -3.33 4.69
CA ARG A 57 4.48 -4.78 4.67
C ARG A 57 4.20 -5.37 3.29
N VAL A 58 4.83 -6.49 2.99
CA VAL A 58 4.63 -7.26 1.75
C VAL A 58 4.36 -8.70 2.15
N ASN A 59 3.14 -9.18 1.87
CA ASN A 59 2.63 -10.49 2.31
C ASN A 59 2.57 -10.69 3.83
N GLY A 60 2.23 -9.62 4.58
CA GLY A 60 2.20 -9.60 6.05
C GLY A 60 3.54 -9.28 6.70
#